data_AF-W2D3Q8-F1
#
_entry.id   AF-W2D3Q8-F1
#
_cell.length_a   1.000
_cell.length_b   1.000
_cell.length_c   1.000
_cell.angle_alpha   90.00
_cell.angle_beta   90.00
_cell.angle_gamma   90.00
#
_symmetry.space_group_name_H-M   'P 1'
#
loop_
_entity.id
_entity.type
_entity.pdbx_description
1 polymer ?
#
loop_
_entity_poly.entity_id
_entity_poly.type
_entity_poly.pdbx_seq_one_letter_code
_entity_poly.pdbx_strand_id
1 'polypeptide(L)'
;MIHSRCLTNISLFIPYAKVNNFQDAYPYWKIAYDECPAATKDIYLYGVRIMNWKIAQEKDPAKQAALIDELMAVYDKRVKYFGGDQKYGKDWILARKVEDYLRLKGDKADIAAAYGWLTQVLDEYKEKTDELAVSEYMFLSHKMMEKDEAGHKAKFVQDFLRCSSIFDTQIKAAQEANNQKQLDNLMAMKAGIEKGFSGSGAADCQTLQSIYADQIEANKDNLDFLKETLTLLRRAGCQEIEAYFKASEYAYQKEKTAEIAFGMGNQAIKKRDYASA
;
A
#
# COMPACT_ATOMS: atom_id res chain seq x y z
N MET A 1 2.35 34.67 26.04
CA MET A 1 3.80 34.39 25.91
C MET A 1 4.13 33.24 24.95
N ILE A 2 3.35 32.15 24.90
CA ILE A 2 3.61 30.97 24.03
C ILE A 2 3.76 31.34 22.54
N HIS A 3 2.99 32.31 22.05
CA HIS A 3 3.00 32.72 20.65
C HIS A 3 4.34 33.36 20.19
N SER A 4 5.04 34.09 21.06
CA SER A 4 6.28 34.77 20.70
C SER A 4 7.47 33.80 20.64
N ARG A 5 7.60 32.92 21.63
CA ARG A 5 8.70 31.93 21.67
C ARG A 5 8.61 30.94 20.51
N CYS A 6 7.42 30.47 20.18
CA CYS A 6 7.18 29.63 19.02
C CYS A 6 7.71 30.26 17.71
N LEU A 7 7.24 31.47 17.39
CA LEU A 7 7.59 32.13 16.12
C LEU A 7 9.08 32.45 16.04
N THR A 8 9.69 32.85 17.17
CA THR A 8 11.14 33.03 17.26
C THR A 8 11.87 31.74 16.93
N ASN A 9 11.48 30.60 17.53
CA ASN A 9 12.15 29.32 17.25
C ASN A 9 11.96 28.87 15.80
N ILE A 10 10.80 29.12 15.19
CA ILE A 10 10.57 28.89 13.75
C ILE A 10 11.54 29.72 12.90
N SER A 11 11.68 31.02 13.19
CA SER A 11 12.61 31.90 12.46
C SER A 11 14.08 31.51 12.63
N LEU A 12 14.44 30.82 13.71
CA LEU A 12 15.79 30.37 13.99
C LEU A 12 16.10 29.03 13.31
N PHE A 13 15.24 28.02 13.47
CA PHE A 13 15.57 26.67 12.95
C PHE A 13 15.53 26.60 11.42
N ILE A 14 14.63 27.33 10.76
CA ILE A 14 14.44 27.22 9.29
C ILE A 14 15.72 27.62 8.54
N PRO A 15 16.37 28.77 8.80
CA PRO A 15 17.63 29.13 8.15
C PRO A 15 18.72 28.07 8.34
N TYR A 16 18.92 27.56 9.57
CA TYR A 16 19.89 26.49 9.84
C TYR A 16 19.56 25.22 9.05
N ALA A 17 18.30 24.78 9.07
CA ALA A 17 17.86 23.57 8.37
C ALA A 17 17.95 23.71 6.83
N LYS A 18 17.74 24.92 6.29
CA LYS A 18 17.89 25.20 4.85
C LYS A 18 19.31 24.93 4.34
N VAL A 19 20.32 25.27 5.15
CA VAL A 19 21.74 25.03 4.82
C VAL A 19 22.27 23.71 5.39
N ASN A 20 21.38 22.77 5.76
CA ASN A 20 21.71 21.47 6.36
C ASN A 20 22.49 21.53 7.68
N ASN A 21 22.52 22.67 8.38
CA ASN A 21 23.07 22.76 9.73
C ASN A 21 22.05 22.23 10.75
N PHE A 22 21.86 20.91 10.75
CA PHE A 22 20.85 20.25 11.59
C PHE A 22 21.21 20.21 13.06
N GLN A 23 22.51 20.25 13.39
CA GLN A 23 22.97 20.34 14.77
C GLN A 23 22.44 21.59 15.45
N ASP A 24 22.59 22.75 14.81
CA ASP A 24 22.10 24.02 15.36
C ASP A 24 20.58 24.19 15.16
N ALA A 25 20.00 23.57 14.12
CA ALA A 25 18.55 23.61 13.91
C ALA A 25 17.76 22.84 14.99
N TYR A 26 18.26 21.68 15.43
CA TYR A 26 17.53 20.76 16.31
C TYR A 26 16.96 21.40 17.59
N PRO A 27 17.72 22.14 18.42
CA PRO A 27 17.17 22.69 19.67
C PRO A 27 16.02 23.67 19.42
N TYR A 28 16.13 24.52 18.40
CA TYR A 28 15.06 25.46 18.03
C TYR A 28 13.86 24.73 17.41
N TRP A 29 14.12 23.74 16.55
CA TRP A 29 13.09 22.91 15.95
C TRP A 29 12.28 22.17 17.01
N LYS A 30 12.93 21.58 18.01
CA LYS A 30 12.24 20.79 19.05
C LYS A 30 11.26 21.66 19.85
N ILE A 31 11.66 22.89 20.19
CA ILE A 31 10.79 23.86 20.87
C ILE A 31 9.57 24.18 19.99
N ALA A 32 9.77 24.49 18.70
CA ALA A 32 8.66 24.76 17.79
C ALA A 32 7.73 23.54 17.61
N TYR A 33 8.31 22.34 17.48
CA TYR A 33 7.58 21.08 17.36
C TYR A 33 6.72 20.79 18.59
N ASP A 34 7.22 21.07 19.80
CA ASP A 34 6.51 20.81 21.06
C ASP A 34 5.45 21.88 21.36
N GLU A 35 5.82 23.16 21.26
CA GLU A 35 4.98 24.27 21.72
C GLU A 35 3.95 24.72 20.68
N CYS A 36 4.22 24.58 19.39
CA CYS A 36 3.34 25.09 18.33
C CYS A 36 3.27 24.22 17.08
N PRO A 37 2.86 22.94 17.23
CA PRO A 37 2.84 21.97 16.14
C PRO A 37 1.88 22.29 14.97
N ALA A 38 0.97 23.25 15.13
CA ALA A 38 0.06 23.74 14.09
C ALA A 38 0.58 24.99 13.34
N ALA A 39 1.69 25.59 13.77
CA ALA A 39 2.10 26.91 13.27
C ALA A 39 2.54 26.92 11.81
N THR A 40 3.26 25.87 11.37
CA THR A 40 3.70 25.74 9.99
C THR A 40 4.05 24.29 9.66
N LYS A 41 3.81 23.87 8.41
CA LYS A 41 4.22 22.56 7.89
C LYS A 41 5.75 22.38 7.87
N ASP A 42 6.50 23.49 7.83
CA ASP A 42 7.97 23.47 7.81
C ASP A 42 8.56 22.78 9.04
N ILE A 43 7.83 22.80 10.17
CA ILE A 43 8.18 22.04 11.38
C ILE A 43 8.35 20.56 11.02
N TYR A 44 7.46 19.98 10.23
CA TYR A 44 7.54 18.56 9.88
C TYR A 44 8.46 18.30 8.69
N LEU A 45 8.47 19.17 7.68
CA LEU A 45 9.33 19.02 6.50
C LEU A 45 10.81 19.03 6.88
N TYR A 46 11.23 20.00 7.69
CA TYR A 46 12.60 20.02 8.22
C TYR A 46 12.77 19.06 9.38
N GLY A 47 11.73 18.81 10.18
CA GLY A 47 11.78 17.85 11.29
C GLY A 47 12.18 16.45 10.85
N VAL A 48 11.60 15.94 9.76
CA VAL A 48 11.99 14.65 9.18
C VAL A 48 13.48 14.64 8.79
N ARG A 49 13.99 15.71 8.18
CA ARG A 49 15.41 15.82 7.79
C ARG A 49 16.34 15.90 9.01
N ILE A 50 15.97 16.70 10.00
CA ILE A 50 16.72 16.86 11.26
C ILE A 50 16.77 15.53 12.02
N MET A 51 15.64 14.82 12.13
CA MET A 51 15.58 13.54 12.83
C MET A 51 16.36 12.45 12.08
N ASN A 52 16.25 12.38 10.75
CA ASN A 52 17.06 11.46 9.96
C ASN A 52 18.57 11.71 10.13
N TRP A 53 19.01 12.97 10.15
CA TRP A 53 20.39 13.31 10.48
C TRP A 53 20.76 12.83 11.89
N LYS A 54 19.91 13.11 12.89
CA LYS A 54 20.17 12.72 14.29
C LYS A 54 20.29 11.20 14.45
N ILE A 55 19.45 10.43 13.77
CA ILE A 55 19.48 8.96 13.73
C ILE A 55 20.81 8.45 13.12
N ALA A 56 21.29 9.07 12.04
CA ALA A 56 22.55 8.68 11.39
C ALA A 56 23.79 8.98 12.26
N GLN A 57 23.72 10.01 13.09
CA GLN A 57 24.80 10.38 14.01
C GLN A 57 24.85 9.49 15.26
N GLU A 58 23.72 8.90 15.67
CA GLU A 58 23.65 8.03 16.83
C GLU A 58 24.30 6.66 16.56
N LYS A 59 25.14 6.20 17.49
CA LYS A 59 25.90 4.94 17.39
C LYS A 59 25.41 3.89 18.37
N ASP A 60 24.73 4.31 19.43
CA ASP A 60 24.07 3.42 20.36
C ASP A 60 22.78 2.87 19.72
N PRO A 61 22.65 1.54 19.54
CA PRO A 61 21.48 0.96 18.87
C PRO A 61 20.16 1.21 19.61
N ALA A 62 20.17 1.28 20.94
CA ALA A 62 18.95 1.51 21.73
C ALA A 62 18.50 2.97 21.61
N LYS A 63 19.43 3.93 21.67
CA LYS A 63 19.12 5.34 21.43
C LYS A 63 18.70 5.58 19.98
N GLN A 64 19.34 4.91 19.03
CA GLN A 64 18.96 5.00 17.62
C GLN A 64 17.54 4.50 17.40
N ALA A 65 17.16 3.37 18.03
CA ALA A 65 15.79 2.87 17.99
C ALA A 65 14.77 3.87 18.55
N ALA A 66 15.06 4.49 19.70
CA ALA A 66 14.21 5.53 20.28
C ALA A 66 14.05 6.74 19.37
N LEU A 67 15.12 7.16 18.67
CA LEU A 67 15.05 8.26 17.70
C LEU A 67 14.21 7.92 16.46
N ILE A 68 14.22 6.66 16.02
CA ILE A 68 13.32 6.20 14.94
C ILE A 68 11.87 6.28 15.40
N ASP A 69 11.57 5.87 16.64
CA ASP A 69 10.22 5.95 17.19
C ASP A 69 9.76 7.41 17.35
N GLU A 70 10.66 8.32 17.74
CA GLU A 70 10.40 9.77 17.71
C GLU A 70 10.12 10.28 16.28
N LEU A 71 10.86 9.82 15.26
CA LEU A 71 10.57 10.17 13.86
C LEU A 71 9.19 9.68 13.43
N MET A 72 8.77 8.48 13.83
CA MET A 72 7.41 7.98 13.57
C MET A 72 6.36 8.91 14.19
N ALA A 73 6.59 9.40 15.41
CA ALA A 73 5.72 10.37 16.07
C ALA A 73 5.73 11.75 15.36
N VAL A 74 6.82 12.15 14.70
CA VAL A 74 6.85 13.35 13.83
C VAL A 74 5.89 13.19 12.67
N TYR A 75 5.87 12.02 12.00
CA TYR A 75 4.91 11.73 10.94
C TYR A 75 3.46 11.72 11.46
N ASP A 76 3.18 11.07 12.59
CA ASP A 76 1.83 11.00 13.16
C ASP A 76 1.30 12.38 13.55
N LYS A 77 2.17 13.22 14.14
CA LYS A 77 1.81 14.59 14.48
C LYS A 77 1.60 15.43 13.21
N ARG A 78 2.36 15.21 12.13
CA ARG A 78 2.10 15.85 10.83
C ARG A 78 0.73 15.47 10.29
N VAL A 79 0.34 14.19 10.34
CA VAL A 79 -1.01 13.75 9.95
C VAL A 79 -2.07 14.50 10.76
N LYS A 80 -1.90 14.60 12.08
CA LYS A 80 -2.85 15.29 12.97
C LYS A 80 -3.07 16.76 12.60
N TYR A 81 -2.00 17.52 12.30
CA TYR A 81 -2.11 18.97 12.09
C TYR A 81 -2.22 19.38 10.61
N PHE A 82 -1.72 18.55 9.69
CA PHE A 82 -1.58 18.88 8.27
C PHE A 82 -2.00 17.75 7.32
N GLY A 83 -2.63 16.68 7.82
CA GLY A 83 -3.09 15.55 6.99
C GLY A 83 -4.22 15.88 6.01
N GLY A 84 -4.88 17.03 6.16
CA GLY A 84 -5.89 17.52 5.22
C GLY A 84 -5.35 18.34 4.04
N ASP A 85 -4.03 18.42 3.86
CA ASP A 85 -3.43 19.09 2.70
C ASP A 85 -3.85 18.38 1.40
N GLN A 86 -4.32 19.14 0.42
CA GLN A 86 -4.86 18.60 -0.84
C GLN A 86 -3.80 17.86 -1.67
N LYS A 87 -2.53 18.27 -1.57
CA LYS A 87 -1.44 17.70 -2.35
C LYS A 87 -0.60 16.71 -1.54
N TYR A 88 -0.45 16.95 -0.25
CA TYR A 88 0.41 16.19 0.65
C TYR A 88 -0.35 15.74 1.91
N GLY A 89 -1.48 15.07 1.69
CA GLY A 89 -2.40 14.61 2.72
C GLY A 89 -1.92 13.39 3.50
N LYS A 90 -2.81 12.82 4.33
CA LYS A 90 -2.50 11.68 5.21
C LYS A 90 -1.92 10.48 4.45
N ASP A 91 -2.45 10.15 3.29
CA ASP A 91 -1.94 9.08 2.41
C ASP A 91 -0.48 9.32 2.01
N TRP A 92 -0.18 10.52 1.51
CA TRP A 92 1.16 10.93 1.13
C TRP A 92 2.11 10.85 2.33
N ILE A 93 1.68 11.37 3.49
CA ILE A 93 2.49 11.42 4.72
C ILE A 93 2.78 10.02 5.24
N LEU A 94 1.80 9.12 5.26
CA LEU A 94 1.96 7.77 5.79
C LEU A 94 2.79 6.87 4.86
N ALA A 95 2.75 7.08 3.53
CA ALA A 95 3.70 6.42 2.63
C ALA A 95 5.14 6.76 3.01
N ARG A 96 5.47 8.04 3.19
CA ARG A 96 6.85 8.44 3.55
C ARG A 96 7.24 8.01 4.97
N LYS A 97 6.26 7.89 5.89
CA LYS A 97 6.47 7.27 7.20
C LYS A 97 6.93 5.82 7.04
N VAL A 98 6.26 5.05 6.19
CA VAL A 98 6.59 3.64 5.92
C VAL A 98 7.92 3.53 5.19
N GLU A 99 8.19 4.35 4.18
CA GLU A 99 9.47 4.41 3.47
C GLU A 99 10.64 4.57 4.46
N ASP A 100 10.56 5.59 5.33
CA ASP A 100 11.57 5.85 6.36
C ASP A 100 11.66 4.71 7.37
N TYR A 101 10.51 4.18 7.83
CA TYR A 101 10.46 3.09 8.80
C TYR A 101 11.17 1.84 8.28
N LEU A 102 10.85 1.41 7.06
CA LEU A 102 11.45 0.25 6.42
C LEU A 102 12.93 0.44 6.18
N ARG A 103 13.34 1.61 5.67
CA ARG A 103 14.75 1.94 5.44
C ARG A 103 15.57 1.95 6.73
N LEU A 104 15.00 2.45 7.83
CA LEU A 104 15.71 2.63 9.10
C LEU A 104 15.72 1.37 9.97
N LYS A 105 14.63 0.60 10.01
CA LYS A 105 14.56 -0.64 10.81
C LYS A 105 15.09 -1.85 10.04
N GLY A 106 15.08 -1.83 8.70
CA GLY A 106 15.51 -2.96 7.86
C GLY A 106 14.79 -4.25 8.26
N ASP A 107 15.55 -5.32 8.47
CA ASP A 107 15.02 -6.64 8.87
C ASP A 107 14.31 -6.64 10.24
N LYS A 108 14.53 -5.61 11.07
CA LYS A 108 13.87 -5.45 12.38
C LYS A 108 12.53 -4.72 12.28
N ALA A 109 12.10 -4.34 11.08
CA ALA A 109 10.82 -3.68 10.89
C ALA A 109 9.66 -4.62 11.27
N ASP A 110 8.73 -4.09 12.05
CA ASP A 110 7.41 -4.70 12.23
C ASP A 110 6.59 -4.52 10.93
N ILE A 111 6.60 -5.56 10.10
CA ILE A 111 5.94 -5.56 8.79
C ILE A 111 4.42 -5.48 8.95
N ALA A 112 3.84 -6.20 9.92
CA ALA A 112 2.40 -6.19 10.17
C ALA A 112 1.90 -4.80 10.61
N ALA A 113 2.66 -4.10 11.47
CA ALA A 113 2.33 -2.74 11.87
C ALA A 113 2.36 -1.77 10.67
N ALA A 114 3.41 -1.82 9.85
CA ALA A 114 3.53 -0.98 8.65
C ALA A 114 2.41 -1.28 7.64
N TYR A 115 2.08 -2.56 7.45
CA TYR A 115 0.98 -3.00 6.61
C TYR A 115 -0.36 -2.45 7.13
N GLY A 116 -0.58 -2.50 8.44
CA GLY A 116 -1.76 -1.93 9.09
C GLY A 116 -1.90 -0.42 8.90
N TRP A 117 -0.79 0.34 8.90
CA TRP A 117 -0.82 1.78 8.62
C TRP A 117 -1.29 2.07 7.19
N LEU A 118 -0.80 1.33 6.20
CA LEU A 118 -1.20 1.52 4.80
C LEU A 118 -2.56 0.92 4.47
N THR A 119 -2.99 -0.13 5.18
CA THR A 119 -4.36 -0.66 5.04
C THR A 119 -5.39 0.45 5.27
N GLN A 120 -5.24 1.22 6.34
CA GLN A 120 -6.12 2.34 6.66
C GLN A 120 -6.11 3.42 5.56
N VAL A 121 -4.94 3.68 4.97
CA VAL A 121 -4.79 4.63 3.86
C VAL A 121 -5.56 4.16 2.64
N LEU A 122 -5.36 2.91 2.21
CA LEU A 122 -6.04 2.37 1.04
C LEU A 122 -7.56 2.29 1.25
N ASP A 123 -8.03 2.04 2.48
CA ASP A 123 -9.47 1.99 2.81
C ASP A 123 -10.12 3.39 2.74
N GLU A 124 -9.41 4.41 3.21
CA GLU A 124 -9.89 5.79 3.25
C GLU A 124 -9.83 6.46 1.87
N TYR A 125 -8.72 6.30 1.15
CA TYR A 125 -8.44 7.02 -0.09
C TYR A 125 -8.80 6.25 -1.37
N LYS A 126 -8.95 4.91 -1.27
CA LYS A 126 -9.37 4.04 -2.37
C LYS A 126 -8.58 4.29 -3.65
N GLU A 127 -9.23 4.58 -4.77
CA GLU A 127 -8.59 4.80 -6.08
C GLU A 127 -7.71 6.06 -6.12
N LYS A 128 -7.89 6.98 -5.17
CA LYS A 128 -7.11 8.23 -5.05
C LYS A 128 -5.88 8.11 -4.16
N THR A 129 -5.61 6.92 -3.63
CA THR A 129 -4.44 6.67 -2.77
C THR A 129 -3.15 7.03 -3.48
N ASP A 130 -2.26 7.78 -2.82
CA ASP A 130 -0.89 8.05 -3.29
C ASP A 130 -0.19 6.78 -3.81
N GLU A 131 0.41 6.87 -4.99
CA GLU A 131 0.97 5.73 -5.71
C GLU A 131 2.09 5.01 -4.94
N LEU A 132 2.88 5.73 -4.14
CA LEU A 132 3.92 5.12 -3.30
C LEU A 132 3.27 4.26 -2.21
N ALA A 133 2.19 4.75 -1.58
CA ALA A 133 1.45 3.99 -0.57
C ALA A 133 0.92 2.66 -1.16
N VAL A 134 0.42 2.67 -2.40
CA VAL A 134 -0.06 1.46 -3.09
C VAL A 134 1.08 0.46 -3.32
N SER A 135 2.22 0.92 -3.80
CA SER A 135 3.40 0.07 -4.03
C SER A 135 3.99 -0.49 -2.74
N GLU A 136 4.11 0.33 -1.69
CA GLU A 136 4.63 -0.10 -0.39
C GLU A 136 3.69 -1.05 0.32
N TYR A 137 2.38 -0.82 0.26
CA TYR A 137 1.38 -1.77 0.77
C TYR A 137 1.54 -3.14 0.12
N MET A 138 1.73 -3.17 -1.20
CA MET A 138 1.93 -4.42 -1.92
C MET A 138 3.25 -5.11 -1.54
N PHE A 139 4.32 -4.34 -1.36
CA PHE A 139 5.59 -4.86 -0.85
C PHE A 139 5.46 -5.47 0.54
N LEU A 140 4.79 -4.79 1.47
CA LEU A 140 4.55 -5.28 2.83
C LEU A 140 3.68 -6.54 2.83
N SER A 141 2.62 -6.56 2.01
CA SER A 141 1.77 -7.74 1.83
C SER A 141 2.58 -8.94 1.32
N HIS A 142 3.52 -8.70 0.39
CA HIS A 142 4.44 -9.74 -0.07
C HIS A 142 5.32 -10.28 1.06
N LYS A 143 5.87 -9.39 1.89
CA LYS A 143 6.68 -9.78 3.06
C LYS A 143 5.90 -10.59 4.09
N MET A 144 4.64 -10.25 4.33
CA MET A 144 3.77 -11.07 5.18
C MET A 144 3.50 -12.45 4.57
N MET A 145 3.30 -12.51 3.25
CA MET A 145 3.08 -13.76 2.52
C MET A 145 4.30 -14.69 2.55
N GLU A 146 5.51 -14.17 2.33
CA GLU A 146 6.76 -14.96 2.34
C GLU A 146 6.95 -15.73 3.66
N LYS A 147 6.42 -15.19 4.77
CA LYS A 147 6.49 -15.80 6.11
C LYS A 147 5.20 -16.51 6.53
N ASP A 148 4.19 -16.52 5.66
CA ASP A 148 2.81 -16.94 5.97
C ASP A 148 2.26 -16.31 7.27
N GLU A 149 2.66 -15.06 7.52
CA GLU A 149 2.33 -14.35 8.75
C GLU A 149 0.82 -14.18 8.86
N ALA A 150 0.20 -14.74 9.89
CA ALA A 150 -1.27 -14.76 10.05
C ALA A 150 -2.07 -15.40 8.88
N GLY A 151 -1.46 -16.27 8.08
CA GLY A 151 -2.14 -16.92 6.95
C GLY A 151 -2.32 -16.01 5.72
N HIS A 152 -1.40 -15.05 5.51
CA HIS A 152 -1.55 -13.95 4.54
C HIS A 152 -1.57 -14.37 3.07
N LYS A 153 -1.33 -15.64 2.71
CA LYS A 153 -1.26 -16.09 1.30
C LYS A 153 -2.51 -15.75 0.48
N ALA A 154 -3.70 -16.04 1.02
CA ALA A 154 -4.95 -15.72 0.33
C ALA A 154 -5.14 -14.20 0.19
N LYS A 155 -4.83 -13.48 1.27
CA LYS A 155 -4.96 -12.03 1.36
C LYS A 155 -3.99 -11.30 0.44
N PHE A 156 -2.79 -11.83 0.24
CA PHE A 156 -1.80 -11.29 -0.70
C PHE A 156 -2.34 -11.21 -2.13
N VAL A 157 -3.11 -12.21 -2.57
CA VAL A 157 -3.72 -12.20 -3.90
C VAL A 157 -4.81 -11.13 -3.99
N GLN A 158 -5.63 -10.99 -2.95
CA GLN A 158 -6.66 -9.94 -2.88
C GLN A 158 -6.02 -8.54 -2.86
N ASP A 159 -4.94 -8.38 -2.10
CA ASP A 159 -4.15 -7.16 -2.01
C ASP A 159 -3.55 -6.78 -3.38
N PHE A 160 -3.01 -7.76 -4.11
CA PHE A 160 -2.53 -7.55 -5.49
C PHE A 160 -3.62 -7.01 -6.40
N LEU A 161 -4.80 -7.63 -6.40
CA LEU A 161 -5.90 -7.17 -7.25
C LEU A 161 -6.35 -5.77 -6.91
N ARG A 162 -6.45 -5.47 -5.61
CA ARG A 162 -6.79 -4.14 -5.10
C ARG A 162 -5.80 -3.11 -5.62
N CYS A 163 -4.50 -3.33 -5.43
CA CYS A 163 -3.46 -2.42 -5.90
C CYS A 163 -3.45 -2.29 -7.43
N SER A 164 -3.59 -3.40 -8.16
CA SER A 164 -3.66 -3.41 -9.62
C SER A 164 -4.86 -2.59 -10.14
N SER A 165 -6.03 -2.72 -9.51
CA SER A 165 -7.23 -1.94 -9.85
C SER A 165 -7.09 -0.44 -9.56
N ILE A 166 -6.42 -0.09 -8.45
CA ILE A 166 -6.11 1.31 -8.14
C ILE A 166 -5.21 1.89 -9.25
N PHE A 167 -4.13 1.19 -9.62
CA PHE A 167 -3.27 1.62 -10.71
C PHE A 167 -3.99 1.72 -12.06
N ASP A 168 -4.87 0.77 -12.41
CA ASP A 168 -5.68 0.84 -13.63
C ASP A 168 -6.51 2.13 -13.68
N THR A 169 -7.14 2.48 -12.56
CA THR A 169 -7.96 3.70 -12.44
C THR A 169 -7.10 4.96 -12.58
N GLN A 170 -5.95 5.00 -11.93
CA GLN A 170 -5.02 6.14 -11.99
C GLN A 170 -4.41 6.30 -13.39
N ILE A 171 -4.06 5.19 -14.06
CA ILE A 171 -3.57 5.16 -15.44
C ILE A 171 -4.60 5.76 -16.39
N LYS A 172 -5.86 5.34 -16.28
CA LYS A 172 -6.95 5.89 -17.09
C LYS A 172 -7.12 7.39 -16.86
N ALA A 173 -7.10 7.84 -15.60
CA ALA A 173 -7.18 9.26 -15.28
C ALA A 173 -5.99 10.06 -15.84
N ALA A 174 -4.77 9.52 -15.80
CA ALA A 174 -3.58 10.15 -16.36
C ALA A 174 -3.63 10.24 -17.90
N GLN A 175 -4.20 9.22 -18.57
CA GLN A 175 -4.46 9.23 -20.02
C GLN A 175 -5.46 10.32 -20.39
N GLU A 176 -6.60 10.39 -19.70
CA GLU A 176 -7.64 11.41 -19.91
C GLU A 176 -7.11 12.83 -19.67
N ALA A 177 -6.21 12.99 -18.70
CA ALA A 177 -5.53 14.25 -18.40
C ALA A 177 -4.37 14.59 -19.36
N ASN A 178 -4.03 13.72 -20.33
CA ASN A 178 -2.86 13.84 -21.22
C ASN A 178 -1.54 14.06 -20.46
N ASN A 179 -1.39 13.46 -19.26
CA ASN A 179 -0.20 13.61 -18.43
C ASN A 179 0.78 12.44 -18.65
N GLN A 180 1.58 12.51 -19.72
CA GLN A 180 2.48 11.42 -20.12
C GLN A 180 3.47 11.02 -19.02
N LYS A 181 4.03 12.00 -18.30
CA LYS A 181 4.99 11.71 -17.22
C LYS A 181 4.35 10.89 -16.10
N GLN A 182 3.12 11.23 -15.71
CA GLN A 182 2.40 10.48 -14.68
C GLN A 182 1.99 9.10 -15.21
N LEU A 183 1.56 9.02 -16.47
CA LEU A 183 1.21 7.76 -17.12
C LEU A 183 2.39 6.77 -17.10
N ASP A 184 3.57 7.21 -17.52
CA ASP A 184 4.79 6.38 -17.55
C ASP A 184 5.16 5.90 -16.14
N ASN A 185 5.07 6.79 -15.15
CA ASN A 185 5.35 6.45 -13.75
C ASN A 185 4.39 5.39 -13.22
N LEU A 186 3.08 5.58 -13.42
CA LEU A 186 2.06 4.64 -12.96
C LEU A 186 2.18 3.27 -13.63
N MET A 187 2.45 3.24 -14.94
CA MET A 187 2.70 1.99 -15.67
C MET A 187 3.92 1.26 -15.12
N ALA A 188 5.02 1.97 -14.83
CA ALA A 188 6.22 1.37 -14.25
C ALA A 188 5.98 0.80 -12.85
N MET A 189 5.26 1.54 -12.00
CA MET A 189 4.90 1.08 -10.65
C MET A 189 3.97 -0.13 -10.70
N LYS A 190 2.98 -0.13 -11.60
CA LYS A 190 2.09 -1.27 -11.82
C LYS A 190 2.86 -2.51 -12.29
N ALA A 191 3.73 -2.36 -13.28
CA ALA A 191 4.58 -3.45 -13.75
C ALA A 191 5.48 -4.01 -12.63
N GLY A 192 5.94 -3.15 -11.72
CA GLY A 192 6.67 -3.55 -10.53
C GLY A 192 5.88 -4.49 -9.61
N ILE A 193 4.63 -4.14 -9.29
CA ILE A 193 3.79 -5.00 -8.44
C ILE A 193 3.37 -6.30 -9.15
N GLU A 194 3.13 -6.27 -10.46
CA GLU A 194 2.79 -7.45 -11.26
C GLU A 194 3.97 -8.43 -11.32
N LYS A 195 5.20 -7.90 -11.49
CA LYS A 195 6.43 -8.69 -11.41
C LYS A 195 6.61 -9.29 -10.02
N GLY A 196 6.36 -8.51 -8.96
CA GLY A 196 6.42 -9.00 -7.58
C GLY A 196 5.42 -10.14 -7.34
N PHE A 197 4.17 -9.97 -7.78
CA PHE A 197 3.11 -10.97 -7.63
C PHE A 197 3.42 -12.26 -8.42
N SER A 198 3.77 -12.16 -9.70
CA SER A 198 4.12 -13.32 -10.54
C SER A 198 5.34 -14.08 -10.04
N GLY A 199 6.36 -13.37 -9.52
CA GLY A 199 7.56 -13.98 -8.96
C GLY A 199 7.40 -14.56 -7.55
N SER A 200 6.27 -14.30 -6.88
CA SER A 200 6.06 -14.67 -5.48
C SER A 200 5.71 -16.16 -5.25
N GLY A 201 5.34 -16.88 -6.31
CA GLY A 201 4.75 -18.22 -6.20
C GLY A 201 3.27 -18.25 -5.80
N ALA A 202 2.70 -17.14 -5.30
CA ALA A 202 1.26 -17.07 -4.99
C ALA A 202 0.36 -17.04 -6.24
N ALA A 203 0.93 -16.72 -7.40
CA ALA A 203 0.27 -16.83 -8.70
C ALA A 203 0.15 -18.28 -9.20
N ASP A 204 0.74 -19.25 -8.50
CA ASP A 204 0.64 -20.66 -8.86
C ASP A 204 -0.81 -21.15 -8.74
N CYS A 205 -1.33 -21.73 -9.82
CA CYS A 205 -2.73 -22.13 -9.90
C CYS A 205 -3.08 -23.28 -8.95
N GLN A 206 -2.11 -24.10 -8.53
CA GLN A 206 -2.35 -25.14 -7.52
C GLN A 206 -2.50 -24.52 -6.12
N THR A 207 -1.74 -23.47 -5.83
CA THR A 207 -1.90 -22.65 -4.61
C THR A 207 -3.25 -21.94 -4.60
N LEU A 208 -3.61 -21.26 -5.69
CA LEU A 208 -4.91 -20.60 -5.82
C LEU A 208 -6.08 -21.58 -5.76
N GLN A 209 -5.95 -22.75 -6.38
CA GLN A 209 -6.90 -23.86 -6.24
C GLN A 209 -7.11 -24.22 -4.78
N SER A 210 -6.02 -24.43 -4.03
CA SER A 210 -6.08 -24.85 -2.63
C SER A 210 -6.69 -23.77 -1.73
N ILE A 211 -6.40 -22.49 -2.01
CA ILE A 211 -6.91 -21.36 -1.23
C ILE A 211 -8.41 -21.12 -1.46
N TYR A 212 -8.85 -21.15 -2.72
CA TYR A 212 -10.19 -20.71 -3.09
C TYR A 212 -11.23 -21.83 -3.12
N ALA A 213 -10.84 -23.10 -3.23
CA ALA A 213 -11.79 -24.22 -3.30
C ALA A 213 -12.81 -24.21 -2.15
N ASP A 214 -12.34 -24.14 -0.91
CA ASP A 214 -13.22 -24.16 0.27
C ASP A 214 -14.02 -22.86 0.40
N GLN A 215 -13.41 -21.72 0.06
CA GLN A 215 -14.07 -20.42 0.13
C GLN A 215 -15.21 -20.30 -0.88
N ILE A 216 -15.03 -20.82 -2.09
CA ILE A 216 -16.07 -20.85 -3.13
C ILE A 216 -17.25 -21.70 -2.68
N GLU A 217 -17.01 -22.86 -2.06
CA GLU A 217 -18.10 -23.68 -1.55
C GLU A 217 -18.87 -22.98 -0.42
N ALA A 218 -18.15 -22.36 0.52
CA ALA A 218 -18.74 -21.60 1.61
C ALA A 218 -19.53 -20.37 1.14
N ASN A 219 -19.15 -19.78 0.01
CA ASN A 219 -19.75 -18.58 -0.55
C ASN A 219 -20.51 -18.83 -1.87
N LYS A 220 -20.93 -20.07 -2.14
CA LYS A 220 -21.61 -20.44 -3.40
C LYS A 220 -22.88 -19.64 -3.68
N ASP A 221 -23.46 -19.03 -2.65
CA ASP A 221 -24.64 -18.20 -2.79
C ASP A 221 -24.38 -16.70 -2.99
N ASN A 222 -23.15 -16.25 -2.79
CA ASN A 222 -22.72 -14.86 -2.88
C ASN A 222 -22.19 -14.53 -4.28
N LEU A 223 -23.03 -13.97 -5.15
CA LEU A 223 -22.68 -13.66 -6.54
C LEU A 223 -21.48 -12.69 -6.66
N ASP A 224 -21.40 -11.69 -5.79
CA ASP A 224 -20.32 -10.70 -5.84
C ASP A 224 -18.97 -11.37 -5.54
N PHE A 225 -18.91 -12.19 -4.49
CA PHE A 225 -17.72 -12.99 -4.16
C PHE A 225 -17.29 -13.90 -5.32
N LEU A 226 -18.25 -14.57 -5.97
CA LEU A 226 -17.96 -15.45 -7.10
C LEU A 226 -17.41 -14.67 -8.30
N LYS A 227 -17.98 -13.51 -8.63
CA LYS A 227 -17.49 -12.64 -9.71
C LYS A 227 -16.09 -12.08 -9.44
N GLU A 228 -15.83 -11.67 -8.20
CA GLU A 228 -14.50 -11.23 -7.78
C GLU A 228 -13.47 -12.36 -7.90
N THR A 229 -13.83 -13.56 -7.43
CA THR A 229 -12.97 -14.76 -7.51
C THR A 229 -12.70 -15.18 -8.95
N LEU A 230 -13.70 -15.12 -9.84
CA LEU A 230 -13.51 -15.39 -11.27
C LEU A 230 -12.58 -14.37 -11.92
N THR A 231 -12.75 -13.09 -11.59
CA THR A 231 -11.87 -12.01 -12.07
C THR A 231 -10.43 -12.23 -11.59
N LEU A 232 -10.28 -12.63 -10.32
CA LEU A 232 -9.00 -12.95 -9.70
C LEU A 232 -8.28 -14.07 -10.44
N LEU A 233 -8.93 -15.22 -10.55
CA LEU A 233 -8.35 -16.42 -11.16
C LEU A 233 -8.02 -16.17 -12.64
N ARG A 234 -8.85 -15.41 -13.36
CA ARG A 234 -8.54 -14.98 -14.73
C ARG A 234 -7.31 -14.08 -14.80
N ARG A 235 -7.21 -13.06 -13.94
CA ARG A 235 -6.05 -12.15 -13.89
C ARG A 235 -4.76 -12.87 -13.50
N ALA A 236 -4.87 -13.93 -12.70
CA ALA A 236 -3.76 -14.81 -12.37
C ALA A 236 -3.46 -15.87 -13.46
N GLY A 237 -4.25 -15.96 -14.54
CA GLY A 237 -4.08 -16.98 -15.60
C GLY A 237 -4.57 -18.38 -15.22
N CYS A 238 -5.29 -18.52 -14.11
CA CYS A 238 -5.73 -19.80 -13.53
C CYS A 238 -7.17 -20.15 -13.89
N GLN A 239 -7.46 -20.21 -15.20
CA GLN A 239 -8.80 -20.49 -15.73
C GLN A 239 -9.08 -21.98 -15.96
N GLU A 240 -8.11 -22.84 -15.69
CA GLU A 240 -8.21 -24.29 -15.94
C GLU A 240 -8.28 -25.14 -14.66
N ILE A 241 -8.41 -24.50 -13.50
CA ILE A 241 -8.51 -25.17 -12.20
C ILE A 241 -9.97 -25.39 -11.78
N GLU A 242 -10.22 -26.37 -10.91
CA GLU A 242 -11.56 -26.74 -10.47
C GLU A 242 -12.29 -25.61 -9.75
N ALA A 243 -11.57 -24.82 -8.95
CA ALA A 243 -12.09 -23.63 -8.28
C ALA A 243 -12.69 -22.65 -9.28
N TYR A 244 -12.01 -22.37 -10.41
CA TYR A 244 -12.53 -21.49 -11.45
C TYR A 244 -13.84 -22.03 -12.04
N PHE A 245 -13.87 -23.32 -12.36
CA PHE A 245 -15.06 -23.95 -12.95
C PHE A 245 -16.26 -23.95 -11.99
N LYS A 246 -16.06 -24.30 -10.71
CA LYS A 246 -17.13 -24.26 -9.70
C LYS A 246 -17.66 -22.85 -9.48
N ALA A 247 -16.76 -21.87 -9.39
CA ALA A 247 -17.18 -20.49 -9.26
C ALA A 247 -18.00 -20.02 -10.48
N SER A 248 -17.61 -20.41 -11.70
CA SER A 248 -18.37 -20.12 -12.93
C SER A 248 -19.75 -20.78 -12.90
N GLU A 249 -19.84 -22.03 -12.48
CA GLU A 249 -21.12 -22.75 -12.39
C GLU A 249 -22.08 -22.09 -11.39
N TYR A 250 -21.62 -21.82 -10.16
CA TYR A 250 -22.43 -21.15 -9.13
C TYR A 250 -22.84 -19.74 -9.53
N ALA A 251 -21.94 -18.97 -10.16
CA ALA A 251 -22.25 -17.64 -10.65
C ALA A 251 -23.28 -17.69 -11.80
N TYR A 252 -23.14 -18.65 -12.73
CA TYR A 252 -24.01 -18.77 -13.90
C TYR A 252 -25.46 -19.11 -13.53
N GLN A 253 -25.65 -19.90 -12.47
CA GLN A 253 -26.98 -20.20 -11.93
C GLN A 253 -27.72 -18.94 -11.45
N LYS A 254 -26.98 -17.91 -11.04
CA LYS A 254 -27.51 -16.64 -10.52
C LYS A 254 -27.59 -15.56 -11.60
N GLU A 255 -26.58 -15.49 -12.46
CA GLU A 255 -26.49 -14.51 -13.54
C GLU A 255 -25.88 -15.12 -14.80
N LYS A 256 -26.66 -15.12 -15.87
CA LYS A 256 -26.28 -15.74 -17.15
C LYS A 256 -25.66 -14.70 -18.07
N THR A 257 -24.34 -14.56 -18.02
CA THR A 257 -23.57 -13.72 -18.97
C THR A 257 -22.57 -14.57 -19.74
N ALA A 258 -22.17 -14.08 -20.92
CA ALA A 258 -21.12 -14.71 -21.72
C ALA A 258 -19.78 -14.78 -20.97
N GLU A 259 -19.48 -13.77 -20.17
CA GLU A 259 -18.25 -13.72 -19.35
C GLU A 259 -18.21 -14.85 -18.31
N ILE A 260 -19.33 -15.11 -17.61
CA ILE A 260 -19.42 -16.20 -16.64
C ILE A 260 -19.44 -17.56 -17.33
N ALA A 261 -20.18 -17.69 -18.44
CA ALA A 261 -20.28 -18.92 -19.22
C ALA A 261 -18.93 -19.37 -19.81
N PHE A 262 -17.99 -18.46 -20.05
CA PHE A 262 -16.67 -18.77 -20.59
C PHE A 262 -15.94 -19.85 -19.78
N GLY A 263 -16.05 -19.83 -18.44
CA GLY A 263 -15.44 -20.86 -17.62
C GLY A 263 -16.11 -22.24 -17.73
N MET A 264 -17.43 -22.27 -17.90
CA MET A 264 -18.17 -23.50 -18.15
C MET A 264 -17.81 -24.09 -19.53
N GLY A 265 -17.70 -23.25 -20.56
CA GLY A 265 -17.26 -23.67 -21.89
C GLY A 265 -15.85 -24.27 -21.88
N ASN A 266 -14.89 -23.61 -21.21
CA ASN A 266 -13.53 -24.16 -21.05
C ASN A 266 -13.53 -25.50 -20.30
N GLN A 267 -14.39 -25.66 -19.28
CA GLN A 267 -14.54 -26.93 -18.59
C GLN A 267 -15.08 -28.03 -19.51
N ALA A 268 -16.08 -27.73 -20.33
CA ALA A 268 -16.66 -28.65 -21.29
C ALA A 268 -15.63 -29.09 -22.34
N ILE A 269 -14.85 -28.15 -22.90
CA ILE A 269 -13.72 -28.43 -23.80
C ILE A 269 -12.70 -29.34 -23.12
N LYS A 270 -12.30 -29.04 -21.87
CA LYS A 270 -11.35 -29.85 -21.09
C LYS A 270 -11.86 -31.28 -20.86
N LYS A 271 -13.17 -31.44 -20.64
CA LYS A 271 -13.86 -32.73 -20.51
C LYS A 271 -14.14 -33.42 -21.85
N ARG A 272 -13.84 -32.78 -22.98
CA ARG A 272 -14.19 -33.22 -24.36
C ARG A 272 -15.70 -33.35 -24.59
N ASP A 273 -16.50 -32.58 -23.86
CA ASP A 273 -17.94 -32.45 -24.08
C ASP A 273 -18.21 -31.27 -25.02
N TYR A 274 -18.03 -31.52 -26.33
CA TYR A 274 -18.16 -30.49 -27.35
C TYR A 274 -19.60 -30.03 -27.60
N ALA A 275 -20.60 -30.78 -27.12
CA ALA A 275 -22.00 -30.39 -27.28
C ALA A 275 -22.41 -29.33 -26.25
N SER A 276 -21.80 -29.38 -25.05
CA SER A 276 -22.02 -28.40 -23.98
C SER A 276 -21.07 -27.19 -24.05
N ALA A 277 -19.99 -27.28 -24.83
CA ALA A 277 -19.01 -26.22 -25.05
C ALA A 277 -19.51 -25.13 -26.00
#